data_AF-A0AAW5EKL9-F1
#
_entry.id   AF-A0AAW5EKL9-F1
#
_cell.length_a   1.000
_cell.length_b   1.000
_cell.length_c   1.000
_cell.angle_alpha   90.00
_cell.angle_beta   90.00
_cell.angle_gamma   90.00
#
_symmetry.space_group_name_H-M   'P 1'
#
loop_
_entity.id
_entity.type
_entity.pdbx_description
1 polymer ?
#
loop_
_entity_poly.entity_id
_entity_poly.type
_entity_poly.pdbx_seq_one_letter_code
_entity_poly.pdbx_strand_id
1 'polypeptide(L)'
;VEYEDYTEYLALKKGYVVEDQDKFDIANLLEFNNKVDFKNIGIIRAGLDKNVKINIKFISDMQDAVNSGVGIECEELNITGSVGSNTNLKATRMRVEGTTHTKSKIYAKEAYIKTHRGFAQADKLNIDLLEGGNIKAKEVRIKKSLGGVIEADRIYIEQLESNNSCVFYNNVVIERFEGENNKFHTKIKKMDKDYDQELLKIKNEISSLHHKISKLKQYILSNKNNVLDIEKKVLELKNQGQNIPSQYEKFLKNFSIQNANLNKLQNQEKELLEYRKKIHDELLALEEDLFKAKFINKSGKWSDMNEIRFSLLEPKED
;
A
#
# COMPACT_ATOMS: atom_id res chain seq x y z
N VAL A 1 -28.72 -21.20 21.31
CA VAL A 1 -28.24 -21.25 22.71
C VAL A 1 -29.33 -20.63 23.56
N GLU A 2 -29.82 -21.33 24.56
CA GLU A 2 -30.85 -20.79 25.46
C GLU A 2 -30.18 -20.13 26.66
N TYR A 3 -30.60 -18.90 26.96
CA TYR A 3 -30.25 -18.14 28.15
C TYR A 3 -31.54 -17.85 28.95
N GLU A 4 -31.41 -17.47 30.22
CA GLU A 4 -32.55 -17.21 31.12
C GLU A 4 -33.59 -16.23 30.55
N ASP A 5 -33.14 -15.21 29.81
CA ASP A 5 -34.01 -14.15 29.29
C ASP A 5 -34.22 -14.19 27.76
N TYR A 6 -33.44 -14.99 27.02
CA TYR A 6 -33.52 -15.01 25.56
C TYR A 6 -33.00 -16.30 24.94
N THR A 7 -33.49 -16.61 23.74
CA THR A 7 -32.94 -17.68 22.89
C THR A 7 -32.14 -17.07 21.75
N GLU A 8 -30.89 -17.50 21.63
CA GLU A 8 -29.95 -17.02 20.63
C GLU A 8 -29.86 -18.02 19.47
N TYR A 9 -30.20 -17.56 18.27
CA TYR A 9 -30.13 -18.35 17.04
C TYR A 9 -28.91 -17.92 16.22
N LEU A 10 -27.97 -18.84 16.02
CA LEU A 10 -26.75 -18.61 15.24
C LEU A 10 -26.89 -19.28 13.87
N ALA A 11 -26.79 -18.48 12.82
CA ALA A 11 -26.84 -19.00 11.46
C ALA A 11 -25.62 -19.88 11.15
N LEU A 12 -25.87 -21.10 10.67
CA LEU A 12 -24.82 -22.03 10.23
C LEU A 12 -24.26 -21.70 8.83
N LYS A 13 -24.99 -20.87 8.07
CA LYS A 13 -24.61 -20.37 6.74
C LYS A 13 -24.43 -18.85 6.79
N LYS A 14 -23.49 -18.35 5.99
CA LYS A 14 -23.30 -16.91 5.75
C LYS A 14 -24.35 -16.40 4.77
N GLY A 15 -24.86 -15.19 4.98
CA GLY A 15 -25.80 -14.50 4.11
C GLY A 15 -26.47 -13.35 4.84
N TYR A 16 -27.68 -12.99 4.40
CA TYR A 16 -28.54 -12.02 5.07
C TYR A 16 -29.85 -12.68 5.49
N VAL A 17 -30.47 -12.17 6.56
CA VAL A 17 -31.74 -12.70 7.08
C VAL A 17 -32.87 -12.27 6.14
N VAL A 18 -33.71 -13.22 5.78
CA VAL A 18 -35.00 -13.00 5.12
C VAL A 18 -36.11 -13.50 6.02
N GLU A 19 -37.20 -12.75 6.05
CA GLU A 19 -38.43 -13.10 6.71
C GLU A 19 -39.46 -13.43 5.63
N ASP A 20 -39.97 -14.66 5.66
CA ASP A 20 -41.11 -15.07 4.84
C ASP A 20 -42.22 -15.53 5.79
N GLN A 21 -43.24 -14.67 5.93
CA GLN A 21 -44.31 -14.81 6.91
C GLN A 21 -43.73 -14.91 8.33
N ASP A 22 -43.87 -16.05 8.99
CA ASP A 22 -43.39 -16.30 10.36
C ASP A 22 -42.10 -17.15 10.39
N LYS A 23 -41.36 -17.22 9.27
CA LYS A 23 -40.11 -17.99 9.16
C LYS A 23 -38.94 -17.11 8.78
N PHE A 24 -37.84 -17.27 9.52
CA PHE A 24 -36.56 -16.70 9.18
C PHE A 24 -35.72 -17.71 8.41
N ASP A 25 -35.13 -17.28 7.30
CA ASP A 25 -34.10 -18.02 6.59
C ASP A 25 -32.91 -17.09 6.28
N ILE A 26 -31.80 -17.68 5.83
CA ILE A 26 -30.62 -16.96 5.35
C ILE A 26 -30.57 -17.07 3.84
N ALA A 27 -30.69 -15.93 3.16
CA ALA A 27 -30.56 -15.82 1.72
C ALA A 27 -29.19 -15.24 1.33
N ASN A 28 -28.76 -15.58 0.12
CA ASN A 28 -27.42 -15.27 -0.39
C ASN A 28 -27.46 -14.55 -1.73
N LEU A 29 -28.64 -14.37 -2.33
CA LEU A 29 -28.82 -13.78 -3.64
C LEU A 29 -29.79 -12.62 -3.55
N LEU A 30 -29.41 -11.45 -4.07
CA LEU A 30 -30.34 -10.37 -4.40
C LEU A 30 -30.36 -10.19 -5.91
N GLU A 31 -31.56 -10.19 -6.49
CA GLU A 31 -31.77 -9.93 -7.92
C GLU A 31 -32.57 -8.65 -8.12
N PHE A 32 -31.99 -7.71 -8.87
CA PHE A 32 -32.63 -6.49 -9.32
C PHE A 32 -32.83 -6.58 -10.83
N ASN A 33 -34.06 -6.75 -11.27
CA ASN A 33 -34.43 -6.81 -12.71
C ASN A 33 -34.79 -5.43 -13.29
N ASN A 34 -34.40 -4.37 -12.59
CA ASN A 34 -34.59 -2.98 -12.98
C ASN A 34 -33.41 -2.14 -12.45
N LYS A 35 -33.37 -0.86 -12.80
CA LYS A 35 -32.35 0.07 -12.30
C LYS A 35 -32.32 0.14 -10.78
N VAL A 36 -31.12 0.34 -10.26
CA VAL A 36 -30.84 0.55 -8.85
C VAL A 36 -30.53 2.03 -8.62
N ASP A 37 -31.36 2.69 -7.83
CA ASP A 37 -31.29 4.12 -7.57
C ASP A 37 -31.04 4.38 -6.08
N PHE A 38 -30.25 5.42 -5.77
CA PHE A 38 -29.96 5.82 -4.39
C PHE A 38 -31.24 6.12 -3.59
N LYS A 39 -32.28 6.68 -4.23
CA LYS A 39 -33.56 6.97 -3.57
C LYS A 39 -34.30 5.71 -3.09
N ASN A 40 -34.18 4.62 -3.85
CA ASN A 40 -34.97 3.41 -3.60
C ASN A 40 -34.18 2.38 -2.78
N ILE A 41 -32.87 2.26 -3.06
CA ILE A 41 -32.03 1.17 -2.52
C ILE A 41 -30.89 1.73 -1.65
N GLY A 42 -30.51 3.00 -1.83
CA GLY A 42 -29.47 3.64 -1.03
C GLY A 42 -28.10 2.96 -1.16
N ILE A 43 -27.55 2.55 -0.01
CA ILE A 43 -26.25 1.89 0.09
C ILE A 43 -26.46 0.48 0.63
N ILE A 44 -26.03 -0.55 -0.11
CA ILE A 44 -26.03 -1.94 0.33
C ILE A 44 -24.66 -2.29 0.93
N ARG A 45 -24.63 -2.80 2.15
CA ARG A 45 -23.42 -3.31 2.82
C ARG A 45 -23.61 -4.75 3.27
N ALA A 46 -23.48 -5.68 2.34
CA ALA A 46 -23.60 -7.11 2.60
C ALA A 46 -22.28 -7.75 3.06
N GLY A 47 -21.15 -7.03 2.97
CA GLY A 47 -19.83 -7.53 3.33
C GLY A 47 -19.17 -8.37 2.24
N LEU A 48 -17.82 -8.39 2.23
CA LEU A 48 -17.03 -9.02 1.16
C LEU A 48 -16.80 -10.52 1.32
N ASP A 49 -17.14 -11.07 2.49
CA ASP A 49 -16.85 -12.43 2.91
C ASP A 49 -18.09 -13.15 3.46
N LYS A 50 -19.28 -12.66 3.11
CA LYS A 50 -20.57 -13.13 3.63
C LYS A 50 -21.36 -13.99 2.65
N ASN A 51 -20.76 -14.41 1.54
CA ASN A 51 -21.38 -15.22 0.50
C ASN A 51 -22.65 -14.58 -0.08
N VAL A 52 -22.69 -13.24 -0.15
CA VAL A 52 -23.81 -12.51 -0.74
C VAL A 52 -23.47 -12.12 -2.17
N LYS A 53 -24.31 -12.55 -3.10
CA LYS A 53 -24.28 -12.25 -4.52
C LYS A 53 -25.41 -11.28 -4.87
N ILE A 54 -25.07 -10.24 -5.63
CA ILE A 54 -26.02 -9.25 -6.12
C ILE A 54 -25.96 -9.22 -7.64
N ASN A 55 -27.10 -9.47 -8.27
CA ASN A 55 -27.29 -9.37 -9.71
C ASN A 55 -28.16 -8.16 -10.03
N ILE A 56 -27.68 -7.26 -10.88
CA ILE A 56 -28.41 -6.10 -11.37
C ILE A 56 -28.50 -6.22 -12.89
N LYS A 57 -29.71 -6.36 -13.41
CA LYS A 57 -29.99 -6.56 -14.83
C LYS A 57 -30.90 -5.45 -15.33
N PHE A 58 -30.31 -4.46 -15.99
CA PHE A 58 -31.05 -3.36 -16.60
C PHE A 58 -30.26 -2.79 -17.78
N ILE A 59 -30.67 -3.16 -19.00
CA ILE A 59 -30.04 -2.71 -20.23
C ILE A 59 -30.85 -1.55 -20.78
N SER A 60 -30.25 -0.37 -20.87
CA SER A 60 -30.87 0.83 -21.43
C SER A 60 -29.80 1.73 -22.04
N ASP A 61 -30.11 2.36 -23.17
CA ASP A 61 -29.25 3.38 -23.78
C ASP A 61 -29.40 4.76 -23.11
N MET A 62 -30.46 4.94 -22.30
CA MET A 62 -30.82 6.23 -21.70
C MET A 62 -30.53 6.29 -20.20
N GLN A 63 -30.46 5.15 -19.52
CA GLN A 63 -30.39 5.07 -18.06
C GLN A 63 -29.35 4.04 -17.60
N ASP A 64 -28.69 4.32 -16.49
CA ASP A 64 -27.72 3.39 -15.90
C ASP A 64 -28.46 2.27 -15.13
N ALA A 65 -27.87 1.08 -15.10
CA ALA A 65 -28.33 -0.01 -14.24
C ALA A 65 -28.07 0.29 -12.78
N VAL A 66 -26.96 0.98 -12.50
CA VAL A 66 -26.61 1.50 -11.19
C VAL A 66 -26.50 3.00 -11.29
N ASN A 67 -27.52 3.72 -10.82
CA ASN A 67 -27.60 5.16 -10.93
C ASN A 67 -26.63 5.87 -9.98
N SER A 68 -26.54 7.19 -10.15
CA SER A 68 -25.59 8.02 -9.43
C SER A 68 -25.70 7.91 -7.90
N GLY A 69 -24.56 7.90 -7.22
CA GLY A 69 -24.46 7.93 -5.76
C GLY A 69 -24.71 6.58 -5.07
N VAL A 70 -25.08 5.53 -5.80
CA VAL A 70 -25.29 4.20 -5.23
C VAL A 70 -23.97 3.60 -4.72
N GLY A 71 -24.03 3.02 -3.53
CA GLY A 71 -22.92 2.28 -2.92
C GLY A 71 -23.30 0.81 -2.73
N ILE A 72 -22.44 -0.11 -3.17
CA ILE A 72 -22.69 -1.56 -3.01
C ILE A 72 -21.41 -2.24 -2.51
N GLU A 73 -21.51 -2.96 -1.40
CA GLU A 73 -20.48 -3.86 -0.89
C GLU A 73 -21.05 -5.28 -0.76
N CYS A 74 -20.51 -6.25 -1.50
CA CYS A 74 -20.93 -7.66 -1.43
C CYS A 74 -19.81 -8.61 -1.88
N GLU A 75 -19.99 -9.93 -1.79
CA GLU A 75 -18.95 -10.88 -2.23
C GLU A 75 -18.88 -10.96 -3.76
N GLU A 76 -20.03 -11.03 -4.44
CA GLU A 76 -20.10 -11.08 -5.90
C GLU A 76 -21.12 -10.07 -6.44
N LEU A 77 -20.67 -9.16 -7.31
CA LEU A 77 -21.50 -8.14 -7.94
C LEU A 77 -21.51 -8.32 -9.47
N ASN A 78 -22.67 -8.61 -10.03
CA ASN A 78 -22.87 -8.70 -11.48
C ASN A 78 -23.81 -7.58 -11.94
N ILE A 79 -23.34 -6.74 -12.85
CA ILE A 79 -24.09 -5.61 -13.42
C ILE A 79 -24.16 -5.80 -14.93
N THR A 80 -25.34 -6.12 -15.42
CA THR A 80 -25.68 -6.12 -16.84
C THR A 80 -26.34 -4.78 -17.17
N GLY A 81 -25.50 -3.80 -17.50
CA GLY A 81 -25.88 -2.43 -17.84
C GLY A 81 -24.81 -1.41 -17.42
N SER A 82 -25.07 -0.12 -17.67
CA SER A 82 -24.12 0.96 -17.38
C SER A 82 -24.10 1.36 -15.90
N VAL A 83 -22.99 1.97 -15.47
CA VAL A 83 -22.76 2.42 -14.10
C VAL A 83 -22.58 3.93 -14.08
N GLY A 84 -23.44 4.60 -13.32
CA GLY A 84 -23.51 6.05 -13.21
C GLY A 84 -22.39 6.68 -12.39
N SER A 85 -22.40 8.01 -12.36
CA SER A 85 -21.39 8.84 -11.68
C SER A 85 -21.45 8.75 -10.16
N ASN A 86 -20.34 8.99 -9.47
CA ASN A 86 -20.26 9.01 -8.00
C ASN A 86 -20.70 7.69 -7.33
N THR A 87 -20.70 6.58 -8.06
CA THR A 87 -20.94 5.25 -7.52
C THR A 87 -19.70 4.74 -6.80
N ASN A 88 -19.91 3.95 -5.75
CA ASN A 88 -18.84 3.29 -5.00
C ASN A 88 -19.15 1.80 -4.87
N LEU A 89 -18.54 1.01 -5.75
CA LEU A 89 -18.81 -0.42 -5.87
C LEU A 89 -17.61 -1.20 -5.35
N LYS A 90 -17.86 -2.09 -4.39
CA LYS A 90 -16.84 -2.90 -3.74
C LYS A 90 -17.28 -4.36 -3.72
N ALA A 91 -16.49 -5.25 -4.32
CA ALA A 91 -16.82 -6.67 -4.31
C ALA A 91 -15.59 -7.58 -4.26
N THR A 92 -15.71 -8.83 -3.83
CA THR A 92 -14.60 -9.78 -4.01
C THR A 92 -14.47 -10.13 -5.50
N ARG A 93 -15.59 -10.41 -6.17
CA ARG A 93 -15.68 -10.61 -7.63
C ARG A 93 -16.67 -9.63 -8.24
N MET A 94 -16.27 -8.93 -9.30
CA MET A 94 -17.15 -7.97 -9.99
C MET A 94 -17.19 -8.20 -11.49
N ARG A 95 -18.38 -8.13 -12.08
CA ARG A 95 -18.58 -8.15 -13.54
C ARG A 95 -19.48 -7.01 -13.96
N VAL A 96 -18.97 -6.10 -14.79
CA VAL A 96 -19.72 -4.98 -15.36
C VAL A 96 -19.77 -5.12 -16.87
N GLU A 97 -20.95 -5.39 -17.43
CA GLU A 97 -21.13 -5.62 -18.87
C GLU A 97 -21.53 -4.37 -19.66
N GLY A 98 -21.65 -3.22 -18.99
CA GLY A 98 -21.88 -1.92 -19.62
C GLY A 98 -20.68 -0.97 -19.49
N THR A 99 -21.00 0.33 -19.58
CA THR A 99 -20.00 1.41 -19.52
C THR A 99 -20.00 2.03 -18.13
N THR A 100 -18.81 2.25 -17.57
CA THR A 100 -18.67 2.99 -16.31
C THR A 100 -18.55 4.49 -16.58
N HIS A 101 -19.20 5.33 -15.78
CA HIS A 101 -18.97 6.77 -15.82
C HIS A 101 -17.56 7.14 -15.30
N THR A 102 -17.01 8.25 -15.78
CA THR A 102 -15.71 8.82 -15.36
C THR A 102 -15.56 9.13 -13.86
N LYS A 103 -16.65 9.20 -13.09
CA LYS A 103 -16.66 9.48 -11.65
C LYS A 103 -17.04 8.26 -10.81
N SER A 104 -17.19 7.09 -11.43
CA SER A 104 -17.44 5.83 -10.72
C SER A 104 -16.14 5.33 -10.07
N LYS A 105 -16.29 4.66 -8.92
CA LYS A 105 -15.18 4.01 -8.21
C LYS A 105 -15.49 2.54 -8.02
N ILE A 106 -14.60 1.69 -8.52
CA ILE A 106 -14.69 0.23 -8.45
C ILE A 106 -13.51 -0.30 -7.65
N TYR A 107 -13.81 -1.17 -6.69
CA TYR A 107 -12.81 -1.86 -5.87
C TYR A 107 -13.13 -3.36 -5.87
N ALA A 108 -12.19 -4.20 -6.31
CA ALA A 108 -12.39 -5.64 -6.25
C ALA A 108 -11.14 -6.45 -5.96
N LYS A 109 -11.27 -7.74 -5.66
CA LYS A 109 -10.11 -8.65 -5.80
C LYS A 109 -9.96 -9.04 -7.26
N GLU A 110 -11.05 -9.51 -7.88
CA GLU A 110 -11.09 -9.83 -9.30
C GLU A 110 -12.24 -9.08 -9.98
N ALA A 111 -11.96 -8.40 -11.08
CA ALA A 111 -12.98 -7.66 -11.82
C ALA A 111 -12.89 -7.84 -13.34
N TYR A 112 -14.05 -7.86 -13.97
CA TYR A 112 -14.23 -7.68 -15.40
C TYR A 112 -15.08 -6.44 -15.67
N ILE A 113 -14.65 -5.58 -16.60
CA ILE A 113 -15.39 -4.39 -17.02
C ILE A 113 -15.37 -4.31 -18.54
N LYS A 114 -16.54 -4.20 -19.18
CA LYS A 114 -16.61 -4.08 -20.64
C LYS A 114 -16.01 -2.75 -21.12
N THR A 115 -16.56 -1.61 -20.69
CA THR A 115 -16.00 -0.29 -21.03
C THR A 115 -15.72 0.52 -19.77
N HIS A 116 -14.45 0.83 -19.52
CA HIS A 116 -14.02 1.54 -18.33
C HIS A 116 -13.58 2.97 -18.63
N ARG A 117 -14.16 3.94 -17.90
CA ARG A 117 -13.82 5.37 -17.96
C ARG A 117 -13.56 5.98 -16.57
N GLY A 118 -13.93 5.27 -15.50
CA GLY A 118 -13.85 5.74 -14.12
C GLY A 118 -12.53 5.37 -13.44
N PHE A 119 -12.61 5.06 -12.15
CA PHE A 119 -11.50 4.52 -11.36
C PHE A 119 -11.77 3.05 -11.01
N ALA A 120 -10.77 2.18 -11.21
CA ALA A 120 -10.82 0.77 -10.81
C ALA A 120 -9.54 0.36 -10.08
N GLN A 121 -9.71 -0.30 -8.93
CA GLN A 121 -8.61 -0.92 -8.19
C GLN A 121 -8.88 -2.40 -7.94
N ALA A 122 -7.97 -3.29 -8.37
CA ALA A 122 -8.13 -4.73 -8.15
C ALA A 122 -6.82 -5.54 -8.10
N ASP A 123 -6.84 -6.76 -7.56
CA ASP A 123 -5.70 -7.67 -7.71
C ASP A 123 -5.57 -8.14 -9.16
N LYS A 124 -6.69 -8.56 -9.78
CA LYS A 124 -6.77 -8.91 -11.21
C LYS A 124 -7.90 -8.14 -11.88
N LEU A 125 -7.58 -7.46 -12.98
CA LEU A 125 -8.54 -6.67 -13.73
C LEU A 125 -8.52 -7.02 -15.22
N ASN A 126 -9.68 -7.39 -15.76
CA ASN A 126 -9.87 -7.62 -17.19
C ASN A 126 -10.77 -6.53 -17.76
N ILE A 127 -10.32 -5.85 -18.81
CA ILE A 127 -11.08 -4.78 -19.48
C ILE A 127 -11.13 -5.03 -20.98
N ASP A 128 -12.31 -4.89 -21.57
CA ASP A 128 -12.43 -4.94 -23.03
C ASP A 128 -11.99 -3.61 -23.65
N LEU A 129 -12.53 -2.48 -23.19
CA LEU A 129 -12.17 -1.14 -23.64
C LEU A 129 -11.85 -0.22 -22.45
N LEU A 130 -10.61 0.24 -22.35
CA LEU A 130 -10.23 1.33 -21.47
C LEU A 130 -10.26 2.65 -22.24
N GLU A 131 -11.13 3.57 -21.83
CA GLU A 131 -11.34 4.86 -22.49
C GLU A 131 -11.23 5.98 -21.45
N GLY A 132 -10.03 6.52 -21.26
CA GLY A 132 -9.79 7.62 -20.30
C GLY A 132 -9.82 7.21 -18.82
N GLY A 133 -10.03 5.93 -18.50
CA GLY A 133 -10.12 5.43 -17.13
C GLY A 133 -8.78 5.34 -16.39
N ASN A 134 -8.85 5.28 -15.06
CA ASN A 134 -7.71 5.14 -14.17
C ASN A 134 -7.73 3.77 -13.46
N ILE A 135 -6.63 3.03 -13.57
CA ILE A 135 -6.49 1.67 -13.06
C ILE A 135 -5.34 1.59 -12.08
N LYS A 136 -5.58 0.89 -10.95
CA LYS A 136 -4.55 0.40 -10.04
C LYS A 136 -4.68 -1.10 -9.83
N ALA A 137 -3.71 -1.91 -10.26
CA ALA A 137 -3.84 -3.36 -10.10
C ALA A 137 -2.53 -4.11 -9.83
N LYS A 138 -2.61 -5.39 -9.41
CA LYS A 138 -1.42 -6.27 -9.50
C LYS A 138 -1.26 -6.76 -10.93
N GLU A 139 -2.31 -7.32 -11.51
CA GLU A 139 -2.35 -7.74 -12.91
C GLU A 139 -3.53 -7.10 -13.64
N VAL A 140 -3.26 -6.50 -14.80
CA VAL A 140 -4.30 -5.96 -15.68
C VAL A 140 -4.16 -6.52 -17.09
N ARG A 141 -5.29 -6.93 -17.68
CA ARG A 141 -5.40 -7.35 -19.08
C ARG A 141 -6.44 -6.48 -19.78
N ILE A 142 -6.04 -5.82 -20.86
CA ILE A 142 -6.87 -4.87 -21.59
C ILE A 142 -6.91 -5.29 -23.06
N LYS A 143 -8.10 -5.47 -23.65
CA LYS A 143 -8.18 -5.75 -25.09
C LYS A 143 -7.86 -4.50 -25.91
N LYS A 144 -8.45 -3.35 -25.58
CA LYS A 144 -8.17 -2.08 -26.26
C LYS A 144 -8.03 -0.92 -25.26
N SER A 145 -6.97 -0.12 -25.40
CA SER A 145 -6.68 1.02 -24.50
C SER A 145 -6.51 2.34 -25.26
N LEU A 146 -7.31 3.34 -24.91
CA LEU A 146 -7.29 4.70 -25.46
C LEU A 146 -7.33 5.73 -24.31
N GLY A 147 -6.27 6.53 -24.18
CA GLY A 147 -6.24 7.60 -23.17
C GLY A 147 -6.20 7.14 -21.71
N GLY A 148 -5.91 5.86 -21.45
CA GLY A 148 -5.99 5.28 -20.11
C GLY A 148 -4.79 5.63 -19.22
N VAL A 149 -5.01 5.71 -17.91
CA VAL A 149 -3.94 5.79 -16.90
C VAL A 149 -3.89 4.47 -16.13
N ILE A 150 -2.78 3.76 -16.22
CA ILE A 150 -2.64 2.39 -15.72
C ILE A 150 -1.45 2.33 -14.79
N GLU A 151 -1.64 1.89 -13.54
CA GLU A 151 -0.56 1.60 -12.58
C GLU A 151 -0.69 0.14 -12.13
N ALA A 152 0.23 -0.74 -12.55
CA ALA A 152 0.16 -2.15 -12.16
C ALA A 152 1.50 -2.90 -12.12
N ASP A 153 1.56 -4.04 -11.42
CA ASP A 153 2.77 -4.87 -11.43
C ASP A 153 2.97 -5.48 -12.84
N ARG A 154 1.90 -6.00 -13.42
CA ARG A 154 1.88 -6.61 -14.76
C ARG A 154 0.78 -6.02 -15.63
N ILE A 155 1.14 -5.51 -16.79
CA ILE A 155 0.24 -4.92 -17.77
C ILE A 155 0.27 -5.73 -19.06
N TYR A 156 -0.89 -6.19 -19.51
CA TYR A 156 -1.07 -6.85 -20.81
C TYR A 156 -2.10 -6.07 -21.62
N ILE A 157 -1.71 -5.56 -22.79
CA ILE A 157 -2.60 -4.81 -23.69
C ILE A 157 -2.58 -5.48 -25.06
N GLU A 158 -3.74 -5.89 -25.56
CA GLU A 158 -3.84 -6.47 -26.90
C GLU A 158 -3.73 -5.40 -27.98
N GLN A 159 -4.44 -4.28 -27.85
CA GLN A 159 -4.38 -3.14 -28.77
C GLN A 159 -4.18 -1.82 -28.02
N LEU A 160 -3.04 -1.17 -28.26
CA LEU A 160 -2.68 0.10 -27.67
C LEU A 160 -2.88 1.23 -28.69
N GLU A 161 -3.84 2.12 -28.40
CA GLU A 161 -4.07 3.37 -29.13
C GLU A 161 -3.27 4.52 -28.50
N SER A 162 -3.66 5.77 -28.74
CA SER A 162 -2.90 6.94 -28.32
C SER A 162 -3.18 7.39 -26.88
N ASN A 163 -2.27 8.20 -26.34
CA ASN A 163 -2.41 8.95 -25.09
C ASN A 163 -2.52 8.10 -23.80
N ASN A 164 -2.03 6.86 -23.81
CA ASN A 164 -2.00 6.04 -22.60
C ASN A 164 -0.79 6.39 -21.72
N SER A 165 -0.97 6.32 -20.41
CA SER A 165 0.10 6.46 -19.42
C SER A 165 0.15 5.20 -18.56
N CYS A 166 1.25 4.45 -18.64
CA CYS A 166 1.44 3.16 -18.00
C CYS A 166 2.60 3.23 -17.02
N VAL A 167 2.30 3.09 -15.73
CA VAL A 167 3.29 2.85 -14.67
C VAL A 167 3.35 1.36 -14.38
N PHE A 168 4.53 0.76 -14.47
CA PHE A 168 4.68 -0.68 -14.26
C PHE A 168 5.88 -1.06 -13.40
N TYR A 169 5.73 -2.16 -12.66
CA TYR A 169 6.75 -2.64 -11.71
C TYR A 169 7.46 -3.93 -12.15
N ASN A 170 6.83 -4.78 -12.97
CA ASN A 170 7.44 -6.02 -13.45
C ASN A 170 7.45 -6.12 -14.96
N ASN A 171 6.29 -6.09 -15.62
CA ASN A 171 6.28 -6.18 -17.08
C ASN A 171 5.10 -5.48 -17.73
N VAL A 172 5.35 -5.02 -18.95
CA VAL A 172 4.34 -4.58 -19.90
C VAL A 172 4.49 -5.42 -21.15
N VAL A 173 3.39 -5.97 -21.63
CA VAL A 173 3.30 -6.67 -22.92
C VAL A 173 2.24 -6.02 -23.77
N ILE A 174 2.63 -5.53 -24.94
CA ILE A 174 1.75 -4.96 -25.95
C ILE A 174 1.75 -5.88 -27.18
N GLU A 175 0.58 -6.40 -27.57
CA GLU A 175 0.47 -7.24 -28.77
C GLU A 175 0.46 -6.39 -30.05
N ARG A 176 -0.43 -5.40 -30.13
CA ARG A 176 -0.55 -4.45 -31.25
C ARG A 176 -0.35 -3.01 -30.78
N PHE A 177 0.76 -2.42 -31.18
CA PHE A 177 1.08 -1.00 -30.93
C PHE A 177 0.66 -0.16 -32.16
N GLU A 178 -0.41 0.63 -32.04
CA GLU A 178 -1.03 1.36 -33.16
C GLU A 178 -1.13 2.88 -32.93
N GLY A 179 -1.15 3.35 -31.68
CA GLY A 179 -1.25 4.77 -31.36
C GLY A 179 0.07 5.47 -31.04
N GLU A 180 -0.05 6.74 -30.67
CA GLU A 180 1.06 7.66 -30.41
C GLU A 180 0.90 8.37 -29.06
N ASN A 181 1.94 9.07 -28.60
CA ASN A 181 1.94 9.78 -27.30
C ASN A 181 1.64 8.84 -26.12
N ASN A 182 2.11 7.59 -26.19
CA ASN A 182 2.03 6.64 -25.08
C ASN A 182 3.27 6.76 -24.19
N LYS A 183 3.04 6.83 -22.89
CA LYS A 183 4.07 7.04 -21.88
C LYS A 183 4.19 5.81 -21.02
N PHE A 184 5.37 5.20 -21.01
CA PHE A 184 5.67 4.06 -20.16
C PHE A 184 6.68 4.50 -19.11
N HIS A 185 6.37 4.21 -17.86
CA HIS A 185 7.22 4.56 -16.75
C HIS A 185 7.43 3.38 -15.82
N THR A 186 8.67 2.97 -15.64
CA THR A 186 9.01 2.00 -14.61
C THR A 186 9.71 2.71 -13.45
N LYS A 187 9.26 2.43 -12.24
CA LYS A 187 9.75 3.03 -11.01
C LYS A 187 9.67 2.00 -9.91
N ILE A 188 10.42 2.19 -8.84
CA ILE A 188 10.31 1.32 -7.67
C ILE A 188 8.95 1.50 -7.02
N LYS A 189 8.32 0.38 -6.66
CA LYS A 189 7.07 0.36 -5.90
C LYS A 189 7.35 0.86 -4.49
N LYS A 190 7.20 2.17 -4.27
CA LYS A 190 7.20 2.75 -2.93
C LYS A 190 5.97 2.21 -2.19
N MET A 191 6.14 1.09 -1.49
CA MET A 191 5.08 0.46 -0.68
C MET A 191 4.82 1.30 0.57
N ASP A 192 4.17 2.46 0.42
CA ASP A 192 3.84 3.43 1.48
C ASP A 192 5.03 3.93 2.35
N LYS A 193 6.24 3.40 2.16
CA LYS A 193 7.48 3.81 2.81
C LYS A 193 8.14 4.92 2.01
N ASP A 194 8.32 6.05 2.68
CA ASP A 194 9.17 7.14 2.19
C ASP A 194 10.61 6.92 2.68
N TYR A 195 11.35 6.10 1.93
CA TYR A 195 12.75 5.79 2.22
C TYR A 195 13.62 7.05 2.33
N ASP A 196 13.29 8.11 1.59
CA ASP A 196 14.04 9.37 1.62
C ASP A 196 13.91 10.06 2.98
N GLN A 197 12.69 10.18 3.47
CA GLN A 197 12.44 10.75 4.80
C GLN A 197 13.05 9.90 5.91
N GLU A 198 13.00 8.58 5.78
CA GLU A 198 13.52 7.65 6.77
C GLU A 198 15.05 7.72 6.86
N LEU A 199 15.75 7.68 5.72
CA LEU A 199 17.20 7.85 5.66
C LEU A 199 17.64 9.22 6.20
N LEU A 200 16.88 10.28 5.92
CA LEU A 200 17.16 11.62 6.45
C LEU A 200 17.05 11.68 7.98
N LYS A 201 16.01 11.05 8.57
CA LYS A 201 15.85 10.96 10.03
C LYS A 201 17.04 10.23 10.67
N ILE A 202 17.41 9.07 10.13
CA ILE A 202 18.54 8.27 10.61
C ILE A 202 19.84 9.07 10.53
N LYS A 203 20.09 9.79 9.43
CA LYS A 203 21.26 10.64 9.26
C LYS A 203 21.35 11.71 10.35
N ASN A 204 20.23 12.37 10.67
CA ASN A 204 20.17 13.40 11.70
C ASN A 204 20.38 12.82 13.11
N GLU A 205 19.79 11.66 13.40
CA GLU A 205 19.96 10.98 14.69
C GLU A 205 21.42 10.53 14.92
N ILE A 206 22.05 9.92 13.91
CA ILE A 206 23.47 9.54 13.96
C ILE A 206 24.35 10.77 14.21
N SER A 207 24.08 11.89 13.51
CA SER A 207 24.83 13.13 13.73
C SER A 207 24.71 13.64 15.18
N SER A 208 23.49 13.63 15.73
CA SER A 208 23.24 14.01 17.13
C SER A 208 23.97 13.09 18.13
N LEU A 209 23.94 11.78 17.89
CA LEU A 209 24.62 10.78 18.72
C LEU A 209 26.13 10.94 18.66
N HIS A 210 26.71 11.12 17.48
CA HIS A 210 28.14 11.40 17.32
C HIS A 210 28.58 12.61 18.17
N HIS A 211 27.80 13.69 18.16
CA HIS A 211 28.10 14.87 19.00
C HIS A 211 28.05 14.54 20.50
N LYS A 212 27.04 13.79 20.97
CA LYS A 212 26.92 13.39 22.39
C LYS A 212 28.04 12.45 22.82
N ILE A 213 28.33 11.43 22.01
CA ILE A 213 29.41 10.45 22.22
C ILE A 213 30.76 11.16 22.26
N SER A 214 31.02 12.09 21.34
CA SER A 214 32.27 12.85 21.30
C SER A 214 32.48 13.67 22.59
N LYS A 215 31.46 14.41 23.05
CA LYS A 215 31.51 15.15 24.32
C LYS A 215 31.78 14.24 25.52
N LEU A 216 31.08 13.10 25.60
CA LEU A 216 31.27 12.12 26.68
C LEU A 216 32.66 11.48 26.65
N LYS A 217 33.15 11.10 25.47
CA LYS A 217 34.52 10.59 25.30
C LYS A 217 35.55 11.60 25.77
N GLN A 218 35.40 12.88 25.42
CA GLN A 218 36.29 13.94 25.90
C GLN A 218 36.26 14.09 27.42
N TYR A 219 35.07 14.08 28.03
CA TYR A 219 34.92 14.11 29.50
C TYR A 219 35.60 12.91 30.19
N ILE A 220 35.42 11.70 29.63
CA ILE A 220 36.01 10.48 30.18
C ILE A 220 37.54 10.52 30.06
N LEU A 221 38.06 10.95 28.90
CA LEU A 221 39.50 11.10 28.68
C LEU A 221 40.13 12.12 29.63
N SER A 222 39.52 13.29 29.79
CA SER A 222 40.08 14.36 30.63
C SER A 222 40.07 14.01 32.13
N ASN A 223 39.14 13.17 32.59
CA ASN A 223 39.04 12.76 33.99
C ASN A 223 39.74 11.43 34.31
N LYS A 224 40.27 10.71 33.33
CA LYS A 224 40.83 9.36 33.50
C LYS A 224 41.94 9.31 34.57
N ASN A 225 42.88 10.24 34.54
CA ASN A 225 43.99 10.28 35.50
C ASN A 225 43.49 10.65 36.91
N ASN A 226 42.57 11.61 37.01
CA ASN A 226 41.97 12.01 38.29
C ASN A 226 41.23 10.84 38.96
N VAL A 227 40.51 10.01 38.18
CA VAL A 227 39.84 8.80 38.67
C VAL A 227 40.85 7.81 39.22
N LEU A 228 41.93 7.52 38.49
CA LEU A 228 42.98 6.59 38.94
C LEU A 228 43.61 7.04 40.26
N ASP A 229 43.87 8.33 40.41
CA ASP A 229 44.44 8.88 41.64
C ASP A 229 43.47 8.83 42.83
N ILE A 230 42.18 9.07 42.59
CA ILE A 230 41.13 8.94 43.61
C ILE A 230 40.93 7.46 44.00
N GLU A 231 40.93 6.53 43.04
CA GLU A 231 40.83 5.09 43.31
C GLU A 231 41.97 4.59 44.19
N LYS A 232 43.22 5.01 43.92
CA LYS A 232 44.38 4.69 44.76
C LYS A 232 44.21 5.18 46.20
N LYS A 233 43.82 6.45 46.37
CA LYS A 233 43.58 7.05 47.70
C LYS A 233 42.44 6.37 48.46
N VAL A 234 41.37 5.99 47.77
CA VAL A 234 40.26 5.23 48.37
C VAL A 234 40.75 3.86 48.85
N LEU A 235 41.62 3.20 48.08
CA LEU A 235 42.22 1.91 48.47
C LEU A 235 43.10 2.03 49.72
N GLU A 236 43.94 3.07 49.78
CA GLU A 236 44.80 3.38 50.93
C GLU A 236 43.98 3.61 52.20
N LEU A 237 42.94 4.45 52.14
CA LEU A 237 42.06 4.73 53.28
C LEU A 237 41.32 3.48 53.76
N LYS A 238 40.88 2.62 52.83
CA LYS A 238 40.20 1.36 53.14
C LYS A 238 41.14 0.37 53.83
N ASN A 239 42.39 0.26 53.37
CA ASN A 239 43.41 -0.60 54.00
C ASN A 239 43.80 -0.12 55.40
N GLN A 240 43.70 1.19 55.66
CA GLN A 240 43.95 1.80 56.98
C GLN A 240 42.71 1.77 57.91
N GLY A 241 41.57 1.21 57.47
CA GLY A 241 40.34 1.16 58.25
C GLY A 241 39.67 2.52 58.46
N GLN A 242 39.99 3.52 57.63
CA GLN A 242 39.44 4.88 57.73
C GLN A 242 38.18 5.06 56.87
N ASN A 243 37.31 6.00 57.27
CA ASN A 243 36.11 6.35 56.53
C ASN A 243 36.45 7.06 55.21
N ILE A 244 35.78 6.66 54.12
CA ILE A 244 35.97 7.24 52.79
C ILE A 244 35.20 8.57 52.70
N PRO A 245 35.82 9.67 52.21
CA PRO A 245 35.10 10.92 51.98
C PRO A 245 33.97 10.76 50.95
N SER A 246 32.77 11.24 51.30
CA SER A 246 31.57 11.14 50.43
C SER A 246 31.74 11.80 49.05
N GLN A 247 32.66 12.76 48.92
CA GLN A 247 32.99 13.41 47.64
C GLN A 247 33.68 12.45 46.67
N TYR A 248 34.56 11.56 47.15
CA TYR A 248 35.24 10.56 46.32
C TYR A 248 34.27 9.51 45.82
N GLU A 249 33.38 9.02 46.69
CA GLU A 249 32.33 8.08 46.30
C GLU A 249 31.39 8.68 45.24
N LYS A 250 30.95 9.93 45.43
CA LYS A 250 30.11 10.64 44.46
C LYS A 250 30.81 10.81 43.11
N PHE A 251 32.11 11.16 43.12
CA PHE A 251 32.88 11.33 41.89
C PHE A 251 33.04 10.02 41.11
N LEU A 252 33.46 8.94 41.78
CA LEU A 252 33.62 7.62 41.16
C LEU A 252 32.28 7.09 40.63
N LYS A 253 31.19 7.26 41.39
CA LYS A 253 29.85 6.90 40.96
C LYS A 253 29.42 7.69 39.71
N ASN A 254 29.63 9.00 39.70
CA ASN A 254 29.32 9.83 38.54
C ASN A 254 30.12 9.41 37.30
N PHE A 255 31.42 9.15 37.43
CA PHE A 255 32.26 8.67 36.34
C PHE A 255 31.79 7.31 35.81
N SER A 256 31.43 6.38 36.70
CA SER A 256 30.83 5.09 36.34
C SER A 256 29.53 5.26 35.54
N ILE A 257 28.64 6.16 35.98
CA ILE A 257 27.40 6.50 35.26
C ILE A 257 27.70 7.06 33.87
N GLN A 258 28.70 7.94 33.72
CA GLN A 258 29.07 8.48 32.41
C GLN A 258 29.63 7.41 31.46
N ASN A 259 30.43 6.46 31.97
CA ASN A 259 30.88 5.31 31.18
C ASN A 259 29.71 4.40 30.75
N ALA A 260 28.77 4.13 31.64
CA ALA A 260 27.57 3.37 31.32
C ALA A 260 26.72 4.09 30.24
N ASN A 261 26.58 5.41 30.36
CA ASN A 261 25.91 6.24 29.36
C ASN A 261 26.63 6.22 28.01
N LEU A 262 27.97 6.29 28.00
CA LEU A 262 28.75 6.19 26.77
C LEU A 262 28.47 4.85 26.06
N ASN A 263 28.54 3.73 26.78
CA ASN A 263 28.23 2.41 26.24
C ASN A 263 26.80 2.35 25.68
N LYS A 264 25.82 2.92 26.40
CA LYS A 264 24.44 3.00 25.93
C LYS A 264 24.32 3.77 24.62
N LEU A 265 24.94 4.94 24.51
CA LEU A 265 24.88 5.75 23.28
C LEU A 265 25.59 5.06 22.12
N GLN A 266 26.72 4.38 22.37
CA GLN A 266 27.42 3.61 21.34
C GLN A 266 26.61 2.42 20.83
N ASN A 267 25.86 1.75 21.71
CA ASN A 267 24.94 0.69 21.31
C ASN A 267 23.80 1.26 20.46
N GLN A 268 23.22 2.40 20.82
CA GLN A 268 22.17 3.06 20.02
C GLN A 268 22.68 3.47 18.63
N GLU A 269 23.89 4.02 18.55
CA GLU A 269 24.54 4.35 17.27
C GLU A 269 24.75 3.11 16.40
N LYS A 270 25.18 2.00 17.01
CA LYS A 270 25.34 0.72 16.31
C LYS A 270 24.00 0.21 15.76
N GLU A 271 22.94 0.22 16.58
CA GLU A 271 21.59 -0.17 16.17
C GLU A 271 21.08 0.67 14.98
N LEU A 272 21.31 1.99 15.00
CA LEU A 272 20.92 2.88 13.89
C LEU A 272 21.74 2.64 12.62
N LEU A 273 23.03 2.33 12.74
CA LEU A 273 23.88 1.99 11.59
C LEU A 273 23.45 0.66 10.95
N GLU A 274 23.11 -0.34 11.77
CA GLU A 274 22.55 -1.62 11.31
C GLU A 274 21.19 -1.41 10.62
N TYR A 275 20.33 -0.56 11.19
CA TYR A 275 19.05 -0.23 10.58
C TYR A 275 19.21 0.49 9.24
N ARG A 276 20.12 1.47 9.16
CA ARG A 276 20.47 2.15 7.91
C ARG A 276 20.94 1.17 6.85
N LYS A 277 21.80 0.22 7.23
CA LYS A 277 22.28 -0.82 6.31
C LYS A 277 21.13 -1.69 5.81
N LYS A 278 20.21 -2.09 6.69
CA LYS A 278 19.03 -2.86 6.30
C LYS A 278 18.16 -2.14 5.26
N ILE A 279 17.93 -0.83 5.43
CA ILE A 279 17.20 -0.02 4.44
C ILE A 279 17.96 0.02 3.12
N HIS A 280 19.28 0.21 3.16
CA HIS A 280 20.11 0.21 1.96
C HIS A 280 20.03 -1.13 1.22
N ASP A 281 20.12 -2.26 1.93
CA ASP A 281 19.99 -3.59 1.36
C ASP A 281 18.58 -3.81 0.75
N GLU A 282 17.52 -3.30 1.39
CA GLU A 282 16.14 -3.31 0.85
C GLU A 282 16.03 -2.49 -0.44
N LEU A 283 16.66 -1.32 -0.50
CA LEU A 283 16.70 -0.47 -1.69
C LEU A 283 17.44 -1.13 -2.86
N LEU A 284 18.59 -1.76 -2.60
CA LEU A 284 19.35 -2.49 -3.61
C LEU A 284 18.51 -3.63 -4.21
N ALA A 285 17.80 -4.40 -3.37
CA ALA A 285 16.91 -5.46 -3.84
C ALA A 285 15.78 -4.91 -4.73
N LEU A 286 15.21 -3.75 -4.38
CA LEU A 286 14.18 -3.08 -5.18
C LEU A 286 14.72 -2.54 -6.51
N GLU A 287 15.96 -2.04 -6.53
CA GLU A 287 16.63 -1.63 -7.77
C GLU A 287 16.94 -2.82 -8.67
N GLU A 288 17.40 -3.94 -8.11
CA GLU A 288 17.56 -5.18 -8.88
C GLU A 288 16.25 -5.64 -9.52
N ASP A 289 15.12 -5.50 -8.82
CA ASP A 289 13.81 -5.82 -9.38
C ASP A 289 13.37 -4.83 -10.46
N LEU A 290 13.70 -3.54 -10.32
CA LEU A 290 13.51 -2.54 -11.37
C LEU A 290 14.29 -2.91 -12.64
N PHE A 291 15.55 -3.35 -12.51
CA PHE A 291 16.37 -3.78 -13.66
C PHE A 291 15.84 -5.05 -14.33
N LYS A 292 15.07 -5.87 -13.61
CA LYS A 292 14.37 -7.03 -14.19
C LYS A 292 13.08 -6.65 -14.92
N ALA A 293 12.61 -5.42 -14.79
CA ALA A 293 11.37 -4.98 -15.41
C ALA A 293 11.49 -5.00 -16.95
N LYS A 294 10.45 -5.49 -17.64
CA LYS A 294 10.48 -5.67 -19.10
C LYS A 294 9.33 -4.95 -19.79
N PHE A 295 9.68 -4.18 -20.81
CA PHE A 295 8.72 -3.69 -21.79
C PHE A 295 8.84 -4.56 -23.06
N ILE A 296 7.73 -5.18 -23.47
CA ILE A 296 7.68 -6.07 -24.63
C ILE A 296 6.65 -5.53 -25.61
N ASN A 297 7.13 -4.99 -26.74
CA ASN A 297 6.30 -4.66 -27.89
C ASN A 297 6.42 -5.75 -28.94
N LYS A 298 5.36 -6.54 -29.14
CA LYS A 298 5.35 -7.65 -30.08
C LYS A 298 5.09 -7.25 -31.53
N SER A 299 4.47 -6.09 -31.77
CA SER A 299 4.20 -5.62 -33.14
C SER A 299 5.45 -5.08 -33.83
N GLY A 300 6.48 -4.71 -33.07
CA GLY A 300 7.70 -4.08 -33.57
C GLY A 300 7.51 -2.64 -34.06
N LYS A 301 6.27 -2.11 -34.05
CA LYS A 301 5.97 -0.73 -34.47
C LYS A 301 6.22 0.23 -33.32
N TRP A 302 6.93 1.32 -33.58
CA TRP A 302 7.17 2.39 -32.61
C TRP A 302 7.15 3.73 -33.33
N SER A 303 6.37 4.69 -32.85
CA SER A 303 6.37 6.07 -33.36
C SER A 303 7.07 7.04 -32.40
N ASP A 304 7.57 8.16 -32.94
CA ASP A 304 8.48 9.09 -32.24
C ASP A 304 7.88 9.74 -30.99
N MET A 305 6.56 9.84 -30.89
CA MET A 305 5.90 10.45 -29.74
C MET A 305 5.72 9.49 -28.55
N ASN A 306 6.15 8.24 -28.64
CA ASN A 306 6.09 7.30 -27.52
C ASN A 306 7.38 7.32 -26.70
N GLU A 307 7.26 7.18 -25.38
CA GLU A 307 8.40 7.25 -24.47
C GLU A 307 8.41 6.10 -23.46
N ILE A 308 9.61 5.66 -23.10
CA ILE A 308 9.86 4.76 -21.97
C ILE A 308 10.84 5.47 -21.03
N ARG A 309 10.44 5.66 -19.78
CA ARG A 309 11.26 6.29 -18.74
C ARG A 309 11.46 5.34 -17.57
N PHE A 310 12.65 5.31 -17.02
CA PHE A 310 12.95 4.64 -15.75
C PHE A 310 13.43 5.67 -14.73
N SER A 311 13.10 5.47 -13.45
CA SER A 311 13.61 6.30 -12.35
C SER A 311 14.34 5.43 -11.34
N LEU A 312 15.64 5.69 -11.18
CA LEU A 312 16.48 5.10 -10.15
C LEU A 312 16.20 5.75 -8.79
N LEU A 313 16.46 5.03 -7.69
CA LEU A 313 16.44 5.61 -6.35
C LEU A 313 17.81 6.25 -6.03
N GLU A 314 18.90 5.59 -6.42
CA GLU A 314 20.27 6.06 -6.22
C GLU A 314 21.18 5.87 -7.46
N PRO A 315 22.16 6.77 -7.68
CA PRO A 315 22.23 8.11 -7.11
C PRO A 315 21.16 9.00 -7.73
N LYS A 316 20.57 9.88 -6.92
CA LYS A 316 19.86 11.05 -7.46
C LYS A 316 20.91 11.91 -8.17
N GLU A 317 20.71 12.22 -9.45
CA GLU A 317 21.56 13.22 -10.12
C GLU A 317 21.53 14.52 -9.29
N ASP A 318 22.71 15.04 -8.96
CA ASP A 318 22.91 16.33 -8.28
C ASP A 318 22.34 17.51 -9.08
#